data_AF-A0A7S0C7Y9-F1
#
_entry.id   AF-A0A7S0C7Y9-F1
#
_cell.length_a   1.000
_cell.length_b   1.000
_cell.length_c   1.000
_cell.angle_alpha   90.00
_cell.angle_beta   90.00
_cell.angle_gamma   90.00
#
_symmetry.space_group_name_H-M   'P 1'
#
loop_
_entity.id
_entity.type
_entity.pdbx_description
1 polymer ?
#
loop_
_entity_poly.entity_id
_entity_poly.type
_entity_poly.pdbx_seq_one_letter_code
_entity_poly.pdbx_strand_id
1 'polypeptide(L)'
;ASTAALLSPYSDNPQNSGMITCRAEDLDTAFRLAWDYGYTVELHSIGDKAFEIATEQIQKYYELGKLHLPPVITHCQIIGVKGMERISSPQFPQLFLNIQPQFTK
;
A
#
# COMPACT_ATOMS: atom_id res chain seq x y z
N ALA A 1 10.37 -7.14 -14.68
CA ALA A 1 9.01 -7.69 -14.92
C ALA A 1 8.02 -6.55 -14.78
N SER A 2 7.13 -6.34 -15.76
CA SER A 2 6.17 -5.23 -15.79
C SER A 2 4.88 -5.61 -15.04
N THR A 3 5.02 -5.94 -13.74
CA THR A 3 3.93 -6.50 -12.91
C THR A 3 3.49 -5.59 -11.77
N ALA A 4 4.21 -4.51 -11.47
CA ALA A 4 3.77 -3.53 -10.47
C ALA A 4 2.45 -2.92 -10.93
N ALA A 5 1.44 -2.91 -10.06
CA ALA A 5 0.13 -2.39 -10.41
C ALA A 5 0.16 -0.87 -10.50
N LEU A 6 -0.12 -0.34 -11.70
CA LEU A 6 -0.11 1.08 -12.00
C LEU A 6 -1.53 1.63 -12.24
N LEU A 7 -1.73 2.93 -11.97
CA LEU A 7 -2.98 3.63 -12.33
C LEU A 7 -3.11 3.83 -13.84
N SER A 8 -1.99 4.05 -14.51
CA SER A 8 -1.87 4.18 -15.97
C SER A 8 -1.06 3.01 -16.54
N PRO A 9 -1.28 2.59 -17.80
CA PRO A 9 -0.46 1.56 -18.43
C PRO A 9 1.03 1.91 -18.44
N TYR A 10 1.86 0.87 -18.50
CA TYR A 10 3.30 0.99 -18.71
C TYR A 10 3.58 1.76 -20.01
N SER A 11 4.57 2.67 -19.98
CA SER A 11 4.90 3.53 -21.13
C SER A 11 5.42 2.74 -22.34
N ASP A 12 6.09 1.62 -22.10
CA ASP A 12 6.61 0.69 -23.11
C ASP A 12 5.60 -0.41 -23.48
N ASN A 13 4.49 -0.53 -22.75
CA ASN A 13 3.41 -1.47 -23.04
C ASN A 13 2.04 -0.89 -22.67
N PRO A 14 1.38 -0.16 -23.59
CA PRO A 14 0.11 0.53 -23.34
C PRO A 14 -1.08 -0.37 -22.99
N GLN A 15 -0.95 -1.69 -23.16
CA GLN A 15 -2.00 -2.68 -22.83
C GLN A 15 -1.79 -3.33 -21.44
N ASN A 16 -0.72 -2.97 -20.73
CA ASN A 16 -0.37 -3.57 -19.45
C ASN A 16 -0.34 -2.50 -18.35
N SER A 17 -1.07 -2.71 -17.26
CA SER A 17 -1.02 -1.88 -16.05
C SER A 17 -0.52 -2.66 -14.83
N GLY A 18 0.16 -3.79 -15.07
CA GLY A 18 0.61 -4.70 -14.03
C GLY A 18 -0.54 -5.51 -13.43
N MET A 19 -0.35 -6.02 -12.21
CA MET A 19 -1.32 -6.90 -11.57
C MET A 19 -1.37 -6.70 -10.05
N ILE A 20 -2.58 -6.82 -9.49
CA ILE A 20 -2.78 -6.93 -8.06
C ILE A 20 -2.69 -8.41 -7.68
N THR A 21 -1.82 -8.73 -6.73
CA THR A 21 -1.58 -10.11 -6.27
C THR A 21 -2.39 -10.49 -5.03
N CYS A 22 -2.79 -9.51 -4.22
CA CYS A 22 -3.59 -9.69 -3.02
C CYS A 22 -5.01 -9.19 -3.28
N ARG A 23 -6.01 -10.08 -3.21
CA ARG A 23 -7.42 -9.69 -3.38
C ARG A 23 -7.91 -8.92 -2.17
N ALA A 24 -9.00 -8.18 -2.33
CA ALA A 24 -9.56 -7.37 -1.24
C ALA A 24 -9.94 -8.22 -0.01
N GLU A 25 -10.43 -9.45 -0.23
CA GLU A 25 -10.83 -10.37 0.83
C GLU A 25 -9.61 -10.93 1.59
N ASP A 26 -8.52 -11.21 0.88
CA ASP A 26 -7.26 -11.67 1.47
C ASP A 26 -6.63 -10.55 2.30
N LEU A 27 -6.67 -9.32 1.78
CA LEU A 27 -6.17 -8.14 2.45
C LEU A 27 -6.97 -7.85 3.73
N ASP A 28 -8.30 -7.92 3.67
CA ASP A 28 -9.15 -7.76 4.84
C ASP A 28 -8.90 -8.86 5.89
N THR A 29 -8.73 -10.10 5.45
CA THR A 29 -8.37 -11.21 6.32
C THR A 29 -7.04 -10.98 7.03
N ALA A 30 -6.02 -10.49 6.32
CA ALA A 30 -4.71 -10.19 6.90
C ALA A 30 -4.79 -9.11 8.00
N PHE A 31 -5.50 -8.02 7.74
CA PHE A 31 -5.69 -6.95 8.73
C PHE A 31 -6.48 -7.43 9.95
N ARG A 32 -7.56 -8.18 9.74
CA ARG A 32 -8.34 -8.76 10.83
C ARG A 32 -7.49 -9.68 11.70
N LEU A 33 -6.70 -10.58 11.09
CA LEU A 33 -5.80 -11.45 11.85
C LEU A 33 -4.74 -10.67 12.61
N ALA A 34 -4.12 -9.65 11.99
CA ALA A 34 -3.16 -8.80 12.68
C ALA A 34 -3.78 -8.13 13.92
N TRP A 35 -5.00 -7.62 13.78
CA TRP A 35 -5.76 -7.07 14.91
C TRP A 35 -6.09 -8.13 15.97
N ASP A 36 -6.65 -9.26 15.58
CA ASP A 36 -7.08 -10.31 16.52
C ASP A 36 -5.92 -10.85 17.37
N TYR A 37 -4.70 -10.82 16.85
CA TYR A 37 -3.50 -11.36 17.51
C TYR A 37 -2.51 -10.30 18.01
N GLY A 38 -2.83 -9.00 17.96
CA GLY A 38 -1.94 -7.97 18.50
C GLY A 38 -0.72 -7.61 17.62
N TYR A 39 -0.75 -7.96 16.34
CA TYR A 39 0.32 -7.68 15.37
C TYR A 39 0.04 -6.44 14.52
N THR A 40 1.04 -6.03 13.73
CA THR A 40 0.89 -5.07 12.62
C THR A 40 0.89 -5.79 11.27
N VAL A 41 0.60 -5.05 10.20
CA VAL A 41 0.71 -5.53 8.82
C VAL A 41 1.90 -4.84 8.12
N GLU A 42 2.56 -5.60 7.24
CA GLU A 42 3.50 -5.08 6.26
C GLU A 42 2.97 -5.37 4.85
N LEU A 43 2.93 -4.34 4.01
CA LEU A 43 2.35 -4.39 2.67
C LEU A 43 3.43 -4.11 1.63
N HIS A 44 3.60 -5.02 0.68
CA HIS A 44 4.48 -4.80 -0.46
C HIS A 44 3.78 -3.94 -1.52
N SER A 45 4.35 -2.79 -1.87
CA SER A 45 3.81 -1.92 -2.91
C SER A 45 4.90 -1.21 -3.72
N ILE A 46 4.99 -1.54 -5.01
CA ILE A 46 5.88 -0.84 -5.96
C ILE A 46 5.13 0.21 -6.77
N GLY A 47 3.94 -0.12 -7.30
CA GLY A 47 3.17 0.76 -8.18
C GLY A 47 2.18 1.65 -7.43
N ASP A 48 1.81 2.78 -8.05
CA ASP A 48 0.92 3.79 -7.46
C ASP A 48 -0.48 3.25 -7.16
N LYS A 49 -1.04 2.40 -8.03
CA LYS A 49 -2.33 1.74 -7.77
C LYS A 49 -2.27 0.79 -6.57
N ALA A 50 -1.18 0.03 -6.43
CA ALA A 50 -1.00 -0.82 -5.25
C ALA A 50 -0.88 0.02 -3.96
N PHE A 51 -0.23 1.19 -4.05
CA PHE A 51 -0.08 2.10 -2.92
C PHE A 51 -1.41 2.73 -2.49
N GLU A 52 -2.25 3.14 -3.44
CA GLU A 52 -3.60 3.63 -3.15
C GLU A 52 -4.44 2.57 -2.43
N ILE A 53 -4.46 1.32 -2.93
CA ILE A 53 -5.19 0.21 -2.29
C ILE A 53 -4.68 -0.04 -0.86
N ALA A 54 -3.36 -0.07 -0.68
CA ALA A 54 -2.75 -0.28 0.64
C ALA A 54 -3.16 0.82 1.63
N THR A 55 -3.06 2.09 1.22
CA THR A 55 -3.39 3.24 2.08
C THR A 55 -4.88 3.36 2.36
N GLU A 56 -5.76 2.99 1.42
CA GLU A 56 -7.21 2.91 1.65
C GLU A 56 -7.57 1.85 2.70
N GLN A 57 -6.96 0.67 2.62
CA GLN A 57 -7.19 -0.38 3.61
C GLN A 57 -6.68 0.02 5.00
N ILE A 58 -5.51 0.66 5.07
CA ILE A 58 -4.96 1.20 6.32
C ILE A 58 -5.93 2.23 6.93
N GLN A 59 -6.40 3.19 6.12
CA GLN A 59 -7.35 4.20 6.57
C GLN A 59 -8.63 3.55 7.10
N LYS A 60 -9.20 2.57 6.39
CA LYS A 60 -10.37 1.82 6.82
C LYS A 60 -10.18 1.19 8.20
N TYR A 61 -9.06 0.50 8.44
CA TYR A 61 -8.82 -0.15 9.73
C TYR A 61 -8.48 0.84 10.86
N TYR A 62 -7.87 1.98 10.52
CA TYR A 62 -7.68 3.07 11.46
C TYR A 62 -9.01 3.67 11.94
N GLU A 63 -9.93 3.95 11.00
CA GLU A 63 -11.26 4.49 11.31
C GLU A 63 -12.10 3.53 12.16
N LEU A 64 -11.88 2.22 12.02
CA LEU A 64 -12.49 1.19 12.86
C LEU A 64 -11.84 1.09 14.25
N GLY A 65 -10.75 1.82 14.52
CA GLY A 65 -9.96 1.69 15.75
C GLY A 65 -9.23 0.35 15.86
N LYS A 66 -8.93 -0.29 14.73
CA LYS A 66 -8.42 -1.68 14.64
C LYS A 66 -6.97 -1.74 14.18
N LEU A 67 -6.12 -0.86 14.69
CA LEU A 67 -4.68 -0.90 14.52
C LEU A 67 -4.01 -0.86 15.89
N HIS A 68 -3.29 -1.91 16.26
CA HIS A 68 -2.50 -1.93 17.52
C HIS A 68 -1.21 -1.13 17.39
N LEU A 69 -0.60 -1.19 16.21
CA LEU A 69 0.70 -0.63 15.89
C LEU A 69 0.65 0.00 14.48
N PRO A 70 1.53 0.97 14.17
CA PRO A 70 1.63 1.54 12.83
C PRO A 70 1.90 0.46 11.76
N PRO A 71 1.17 0.47 10.64
CA PRO A 71 1.47 -0.37 9.48
C PRO A 71 2.79 0.00 8.81
N VAL A 72 3.30 -0.93 8.00
CA VAL A 72 4.48 -0.71 7.14
C VAL A 72 4.08 -0.89 5.67
N ILE A 73 4.54 0.01 4.79
CA ILE A 73 4.54 -0.23 3.34
C ILE A 73 5.98 -0.32 2.85
N THR A 74 6.30 -1.41 2.16
CA THR A 74 7.63 -1.72 1.65
C THR A 74 7.74 -1.43 0.15
N HIS A 75 8.93 -0.95 -0.24
CA HIS A 75 9.32 -0.38 -1.54
C HIS A 75 8.87 1.06 -1.74
N CYS A 76 7.56 1.29 -1.85
CA CYS A 76 7.01 2.63 -2.07
C CYS A 76 7.65 3.35 -3.28
N GLN A 77 7.99 2.59 -4.32
CA GLN A 77 8.85 3.10 -5.40
C GLN A 77 8.14 4.09 -6.32
N ILE A 78 6.84 3.91 -6.55
CA ILE A 78 6.01 4.79 -7.35
C ILE A 78 4.82 5.20 -6.50
N ILE A 79 4.73 6.49 -6.16
CA ILE A 79 3.63 7.07 -5.41
C ILE A 79 3.10 8.26 -6.20
N GLY A 80 1.80 8.26 -6.49
CA GLY A 80 1.12 9.41 -7.09
C GLY A 80 0.90 10.55 -6.09
N VAL A 81 0.64 11.76 -6.60
CA VAL A 81 0.38 12.95 -5.76
C VAL A 81 -0.75 12.69 -4.74
N LYS A 82 -1.84 12.05 -5.17
CA LYS A 82 -2.97 11.70 -4.28
C LYS A 82 -2.55 10.78 -3.13
N GLY A 83 -1.69 9.80 -3.42
CA GLY A 83 -1.15 8.90 -2.40
C GLY A 83 -0.32 9.67 -1.37
N MET A 84 0.55 10.58 -1.84
CA MET A 84 1.34 11.44 -0.97
C MET A 84 0.49 12.38 -0.11
N GLU A 85 -0.53 13.02 -0.70
CA GLU A 85 -1.46 13.90 0.01
C GLU A 85 -2.23 13.12 1.09
N ARG A 86 -2.69 11.90 0.77
CA ARG A 86 -3.38 11.02 1.71
C ARG A 86 -2.51 10.72 2.93
N ILE A 87 -1.28 10.22 2.73
CA ILE A 87 -0.42 9.83 3.86
C ILE A 87 0.16 11.03 4.64
N SER A 88 0.14 12.22 4.05
CA SER A 88 0.56 13.47 4.72
C SER A 88 -0.59 14.13 5.49
N SER A 89 -1.83 13.66 5.31
CA SER A 89 -3.00 14.21 5.99
C SER A 89 -2.94 13.94 7.50
N PRO A 90 -3.29 14.92 8.36
CA PRO A 90 -3.42 14.70 9.80
C PRO A 90 -4.52 13.70 10.17
N GLN A 91 -5.41 13.36 9.23
CA GLN A 91 -6.47 12.35 9.42
C GLN A 91 -6.00 10.92 9.11
N PHE A 92 -4.79 10.78 8.55
CA PHE A 92 -4.20 9.48 8.23
C PHE A 92 -3.39 8.97 9.43
N PRO A 93 -3.43 7.66 9.75
CA PRO A 93 -2.66 7.11 10.86
C PRO A 93 -1.15 7.25 10.64
N GLN A 94 -0.38 7.11 11.72
CA GLN A 94 1.05 6.89 11.60
C GLN A 94 1.33 5.66 10.72
N LEU A 95 2.27 5.82 9.78
CA LEU A 95 2.67 4.82 8.80
C LEU A 95 4.19 4.82 8.66
N PHE A 96 4.81 3.65 8.56
CA PHE A 96 6.23 3.51 8.21
C PHE A 96 6.40 3.17 6.73
N LEU A 97 7.25 3.90 6.04
CA LEU A 97 7.66 3.60 4.67
C LEU A 97 9.06 2.96 4.69
N ASN A 98 9.15 1.69 4.32
CA ASN A 98 10.42 0.98 4.17
C ASN A 98 10.89 1.09 2.71
N ILE A 99 11.83 2.00 2.46
CA ILE A 99 12.34 2.35 1.13
C ILE A 99 13.75 1.76 0.96
N GLN A 100 14.09 1.32 -0.25
CA GLN A 100 15.39 0.74 -0.58
C GLN A 100 16.12 1.62 -1.62
N PRO A 101 16.97 2.57 -1.20
CA PRO A 101 17.61 3.53 -2.11
C PRO A 101 18.44 2.88 -3.24
N GLN A 102 18.96 1.67 -3.04
CA GLN A 102 19.72 0.93 -4.05
C GLN A 102 18.95 0.61 -5.35
N PHE A 103 17.61 0.76 -5.35
CA PHE A 103 16.76 0.55 -6.52
C PHE A 103 16.60 1.80 -7.39
N THR A 104 17.10 2.97 -6.96
CA THR A 104 17.18 4.16 -7.82
C THR A 104 18.47 4.09 -8.65
N LYS A 105 18.35 3.80 -9.94
CA LYS A 105 19.43 3.94 -10.93
C LYS A 105 19.04 4.95 -11.98
#